data_AF-A0A969CDI7-F1
#
_entry.id   AF-A0A969CDI7-F1
#
_cell.length_a   1.000
_cell.length_b   1.000
_cell.length_c   1.000
_cell.angle_alpha   90.00
_cell.angle_beta   90.00
_cell.angle_gamma   90.00
#
_symmetry.space_group_name_H-M   'P 1'
#
loop_
_entity.id
_entity.type
_entity.pdbx_description
1 polymer ?
#
loop_
_entity_poly.entity_id
_entity_poly.type
_entity_poly.pdbx_seq_one_letter_code
_entity_poly.pdbx_strand_id
1 'polypeptide(L)'
;MNQERFNWALQELTGRQRQVLDAFLDGQSDRAIAQSLKIEDNTVKQHIRAICKKFRLQCEANKYASKRGDLKDLFRRHKPELVREVTALEGEEIAAAPESNSEIPSQGTRCRRVWGRDNLIQKILDRLTDLQEVPILSLTGGAGYGKTEVASQIAKIARNKHLFADVLWVKARDTDLVDGCIIESESNEVLNWNKFLHEIAHQLDKCPTERVRQRLKEEKRLIVLDNAETSNIEEIVTNLVEMLNPSRVLLTSRSENECSLRRS
;
A
#
# COMPACT_ATOMS: atom_id res chain seq x y z
N MET A 1 -2.16 25.02 18.81
CA MET A 1 -2.14 24.11 20.00
C MET A 1 -1.56 24.89 21.18
N ASN A 2 -1.96 24.61 22.42
CA ASN A 2 -1.43 25.32 23.62
C ASN A 2 -0.17 24.60 24.19
N GLN A 3 0.69 25.34 24.91
CA GLN A 3 2.00 24.85 25.39
C GLN A 3 1.92 23.58 26.26
N GLU A 4 0.92 23.47 27.14
CA GLU A 4 0.74 22.29 27.99
C GLU A 4 0.39 21.03 27.19
N ARG A 5 -0.49 21.18 26.19
CA ARG A 5 -0.83 20.09 25.26
C ARG A 5 0.37 19.70 24.39
N PHE A 6 1.22 20.66 24.01
CA PHE A 6 2.46 20.39 23.29
C PHE A 6 3.42 19.52 24.13
N ASN A 7 3.66 19.91 25.38
CA ASN A 7 4.56 19.18 26.28
C ASN A 7 4.04 17.77 26.58
N TRP A 8 2.73 17.61 26.79
CA TRP A 8 2.11 16.31 26.99
C TRP A 8 2.29 15.39 25.76
N ALA A 9 2.04 15.91 24.55
CA ALA A 9 2.23 15.15 23.32
C ALA A 9 3.70 14.73 23.09
N LEU A 10 4.65 15.57 23.51
CA LEU A 10 6.08 15.29 23.44
C LEU A 10 6.53 14.21 24.46
N GLN A 11 5.87 14.13 25.61
CA GLN A 11 6.11 13.09 26.62
C GLN A 11 5.54 11.73 26.22
N GLU A 12 4.42 11.71 25.48
CA GLU A 12 3.83 10.47 24.97
C GLU A 12 4.58 9.84 23.78
N LEU A 13 5.59 10.50 23.22
CA LEU A 13 6.38 9.91 22.14
C LEU A 13 7.17 8.69 22.64
N THR A 14 7.11 7.60 21.88
CA THR A 14 7.93 6.42 22.18
C THR A 14 9.41 6.77 22.01
N GLY A 15 10.29 6.01 22.67
CA GLY A 15 11.75 6.23 22.55
C GLY A 15 12.22 6.27 21.09
N ARG A 16 11.61 5.45 20.22
CA ARG A 16 11.91 5.44 18.79
C ARG A 16 11.37 6.66 18.04
N GLN A 17 10.15 7.11 18.35
CA GLN A 17 9.57 8.33 17.78
C GLN A 17 10.41 9.56 18.17
N ARG A 18 10.93 9.61 19.40
CA ARG A 18 11.80 10.69 19.85
C ARG A 18 13.13 10.72 19.08
N GLN A 19 13.78 9.57 18.89
CA GLN A 19 15.01 9.48 18.07
C GLN A 19 14.80 9.94 16.63
N VAL A 20 13.67 9.56 16.02
CA VAL A 20 13.32 10.00 14.66
C VAL A 20 13.02 11.50 14.62
N LEU A 21 12.32 12.01 15.63
CA LEU A 21 12.01 13.44 15.76
C LEU A 21 13.29 14.26 15.93
N ASP A 22 14.21 13.85 16.79
CA ASP A 22 15.48 14.57 17.02
C ASP A 22 16.30 14.64 15.72
N ALA A 23 16.47 13.50 15.03
CA ALA A 23 17.16 13.44 13.75
C ALA A 23 16.46 14.27 12.64
N PHE A 24 15.13 14.33 12.67
CA PHE A 24 14.33 15.16 11.77
C PHE A 24 14.51 16.67 12.04
N LEU A 25 14.53 17.07 13.32
CA LEU A 25 14.72 18.46 13.73
C LEU A 25 16.17 18.94 13.53
N ASP A 26 17.12 18.00 13.47
CA ASP A 26 18.50 18.20 13.01
C ASP A 26 18.62 18.39 11.48
N GLY A 27 17.49 18.41 10.77
CA GLY A 27 17.45 18.70 9.33
C GLY A 27 17.78 17.52 8.43
N GLN A 28 17.91 16.30 8.96
CA GLN A 28 18.20 15.12 8.16
C GLN A 28 17.02 14.74 7.24
N SER A 29 17.35 14.22 6.05
CA SER A 29 16.37 13.63 5.14
C SER A 29 15.91 12.27 5.65
N ASP A 30 14.73 11.79 5.22
CA ASP A 30 14.20 10.48 5.66
C ASP A 30 15.20 9.33 5.46
N ARG A 31 15.96 9.39 4.37
CA ARG A 31 17.00 8.42 4.02
C ARG A 31 18.22 8.51 4.95
N ALA A 32 18.62 9.72 5.34
CA ALA A 32 19.71 9.92 6.30
C ALA A 32 19.33 9.46 7.71
N ILE A 33 18.08 9.74 8.13
CA ILE A 33 17.53 9.24 9.40
C ILE A 33 17.48 7.71 9.38
N ALA A 34 17.00 7.12 8.29
CA ALA A 34 16.91 5.68 8.11
C ALA A 34 18.27 4.99 8.25
N GLN A 35 19.29 5.55 7.60
CA GLN A 35 20.68 5.08 7.70
C GLN A 35 21.25 5.25 9.11
N SER A 36 21.06 6.41 9.75
CA SER A 36 21.57 6.70 11.09
C SER A 36 20.94 5.81 12.15
N LEU A 37 19.66 5.49 12.00
CA LEU A 37 18.90 4.70 12.95
C LEU A 37 18.84 3.20 12.57
N LYS A 38 19.42 2.79 11.44
CA LYS A 38 19.35 1.42 10.89
C LYS A 38 17.92 0.89 10.76
N ILE A 39 17.02 1.72 10.23
CA ILE A 39 15.63 1.36 9.92
C ILE A 39 15.33 1.65 8.46
N GLU A 40 14.19 1.20 7.96
CA GLU A 40 13.77 1.47 6.60
C GLU A 40 13.22 2.90 6.44
N ASP A 41 13.42 3.50 5.27
CA ASP A 41 12.90 4.82 4.91
C ASP A 41 11.37 4.93 5.14
N ASN A 42 10.64 3.83 4.92
CA ASN A 42 9.20 3.80 5.13
C ASN A 42 8.84 3.86 6.63
N THR A 43 9.65 3.25 7.49
CA THR A 43 9.52 3.31 8.95
C THR A 43 9.72 4.74 9.45
N VAL A 44 10.69 5.47 8.90
CA VAL A 44 10.90 6.90 9.22
C VAL A 44 9.67 7.73 8.85
N LYS A 45 9.14 7.54 7.63
CA LYS A 45 7.92 8.20 7.15
C LYS A 45 6.70 7.91 8.03
N GLN A 46 6.54 6.67 8.48
CA GLN A 46 5.47 6.27 9.40
C GLN A 46 5.63 6.89 10.79
N HIS A 47 6.85 6.92 11.34
CA HIS A 47 7.12 7.61 12.60
C HIS A 47 6.80 9.11 12.53
N ILE A 48 7.20 9.80 11.45
CA ILE A 48 6.87 11.22 11.23
C ILE A 48 5.35 11.43 11.11
N ARG A 49 4.62 10.55 10.40
CA ARG A 49 3.14 10.61 10.36
C ARG A 49 2.51 10.43 11.74
N ALA A 50 2.98 9.47 12.53
CA ALA A 50 2.47 9.22 13.87
C ALA A 50 2.73 10.41 14.81
N ILE A 51 3.90 11.03 14.69
CA ILE A 51 4.24 12.29 15.36
C ILE A 51 3.26 13.39 14.94
N CYS A 52 3.08 13.66 13.64
CA CYS A 52 2.13 14.67 13.16
C CYS A 52 0.69 14.44 13.66
N LYS A 53 0.23 13.17 13.73
CA LYS A 53 -1.09 12.80 14.28
C LYS A 53 -1.18 13.15 15.78
N LYS A 54 -0.16 12.84 16.58
CA LYS A 54 -0.10 13.20 18.01
C LYS A 54 -0.11 14.72 18.24
N PHE A 55 0.54 15.47 17.36
CA PHE A 55 0.53 16.94 17.37
C PHE A 55 -0.73 17.57 16.74
N ARG A 56 -1.71 16.74 16.31
CA ARG A 56 -2.98 17.17 15.70
C ARG A 56 -2.80 18.13 14.53
N LEU A 57 -1.73 17.98 13.76
CA LEU A 57 -1.54 18.72 12.51
C LEU A 57 -2.52 18.13 11.48
N GLN A 58 -3.57 18.88 11.14
CA GLN A 58 -4.63 18.40 10.24
C GLN A 58 -4.05 18.08 8.86
N CYS A 59 -4.34 16.86 8.41
CA CYS A 59 -3.88 16.33 7.13
C CYS A 59 -4.95 16.61 6.07
N GLU A 60 -4.74 17.62 5.23
CA GLU A 60 -5.34 17.56 3.90
C GLU A 60 -4.62 16.47 3.10
N ALA A 61 -5.41 15.58 2.50
CA ALA A 61 -4.91 14.47 1.71
C ALA A 61 -4.06 15.01 0.54
N ASN A 62 -2.95 14.33 0.24
CA ASN A 62 -2.08 14.52 -0.93
C ASN A 62 -0.90 15.52 -0.95
N LYS A 63 -0.39 16.05 0.18
CA LYS A 63 0.91 16.79 0.14
C LYS A 63 1.87 16.39 1.27
N TYR A 64 2.82 15.50 0.98
CA TYR A 64 3.86 15.06 1.96
C TYR A 64 4.90 16.14 2.28
N ALA A 65 5.24 16.99 1.30
CA ALA A 65 6.18 18.10 1.46
C ALA A 65 5.67 19.17 2.44
N SER A 66 4.36 19.45 2.44
CA SER A 66 3.72 20.42 3.36
C SER A 66 3.87 20.01 4.83
N LYS A 67 3.78 18.70 5.12
CA LYS A 67 3.78 18.15 6.49
C LYS A 67 5.09 18.35 7.24
N ARG A 68 6.22 18.37 6.51
CA ARG A 68 7.55 18.63 7.12
C ARG A 68 7.70 20.09 7.51
N GLY A 69 7.18 21.00 6.68
CA GLY A 69 7.16 22.44 6.96
C GLY A 69 6.31 22.74 8.18
N ASP A 70 5.07 22.24 8.20
CA ASP A 70 4.12 22.47 9.30
C ASP A 70 4.63 21.94 10.64
N LEU A 71 5.30 20.78 10.64
CA LEU A 71 5.91 20.22 11.85
C LEU A 71 7.13 21.04 12.30
N LYS A 72 8.01 21.47 11.39
CA LYS A 72 9.13 22.36 11.73
C LYS A 72 8.64 23.68 12.30
N ASP A 73 7.59 24.27 11.71
CA ASP A 73 7.03 25.54 12.16
C ASP A 73 6.33 25.42 13.52
N LEU A 74 5.70 24.27 13.81
CA LEU A 74 5.15 23.99 15.13
C LEU A 74 6.26 23.93 16.20
N PHE A 75 7.38 23.27 15.90
CA PHE A 75 8.51 23.17 16.82
C PHE A 75 9.25 24.49 16.97
N ARG A 76 9.37 25.29 15.92
CA ARG A 76 9.88 26.68 16.00
C ARG A 76 9.04 27.55 16.94
N ARG A 77 7.72 27.38 16.97
CA ARG A 77 6.81 28.17 17.82
C ARG A 77 6.81 27.77 19.29
N HIS A 78 7.00 26.48 19.59
CA HIS A 78 6.83 25.95 20.96
C HIS A 78 8.12 25.49 21.65
N LYS A 79 9.17 25.16 20.89
CA LYS A 79 10.51 24.75 21.38
C LYS A 79 11.60 25.02 20.33
N PRO A 80 11.97 26.29 20.09
CA PRO A 80 12.99 26.65 19.10
C PRO A 80 14.37 26.08 19.43
N GLU A 81 14.68 25.76 20.70
CA GLU A 81 15.98 25.16 21.09
C GLU A 81 16.26 23.78 20.49
N LEU A 82 15.24 23.10 19.93
CA LEU A 82 15.36 21.77 19.34
C LEU A 82 15.53 21.79 17.81
N VAL A 83 15.39 22.95 17.14
CA VAL A 83 15.46 23.05 15.68
C VAL A 83 16.85 23.56 15.28
N ARG A 84 17.68 22.71 14.68
CA ARG A 84 18.99 23.13 14.12
C ARG A 84 18.85 23.38 12.63
N GLU A 85 19.03 24.64 12.22
CA GLU A 85 18.98 25.03 10.82
C GLU A 85 20.25 24.60 10.09
N VAL A 86 20.09 23.70 9.12
CA VAL A 86 21.09 23.47 8.07
C VAL A 86 20.65 24.27 6.85
N THR A 87 21.44 25.29 6.52
CA THR A 87 21.33 26.10 5.31
C THR A 87 21.57 25.20 4.08
N ALA A 88 20.54 25.06 3.24
CA ALA A 88 20.63 24.35 1.97
C ALA A 88 21.32 25.23 0.92
N LEU A 89 22.34 24.69 0.25
CA LEU A 89 22.78 25.13 -1.07
C LEU A 89 22.33 24.11 -2.12
N GLU A 90 22.03 24.64 -3.29
CA GLU A 90 21.18 24.14 -4.37
C GLU A 90 21.81 23.05 -5.25
N GLY A 91 20.95 22.49 -6.12
CA GLY A 91 21.30 21.85 -7.40
C GLY A 91 20.63 20.48 -7.57
N GLU A 92 20.02 20.10 -8.68
CA GLU A 92 19.66 20.74 -9.95
C GLU A 92 18.73 19.74 -10.68
N GLU A 93 17.85 20.22 -11.56
CA GLU A 93 16.89 19.44 -12.35
C GLU A 93 17.56 18.49 -13.36
N ILE A 94 16.95 17.31 -13.59
CA ILE A 94 16.89 16.73 -14.95
C ILE A 94 15.49 16.13 -15.19
N ALA A 95 14.88 16.56 -16.29
CA ALA A 95 13.58 16.18 -16.82
C ALA A 95 13.51 14.75 -17.39
N ALA A 96 12.34 14.10 -17.29
CA ALA A 96 11.92 13.01 -18.17
C ALA A 96 10.38 12.93 -18.29
N ALA A 97 9.93 12.40 -19.43
CA ALA A 97 8.62 12.47 -20.09
C ALA A 97 7.43 11.76 -19.36
N PRO A 98 6.18 11.82 -19.89
CA PRO A 98 4.97 11.69 -19.09
C PRO A 98 4.64 10.24 -18.75
N GLU A 99 4.64 9.91 -17.46
CA GLU A 99 4.22 8.61 -16.95
C GLU A 99 2.68 8.54 -16.85
N SER A 100 2.09 7.55 -17.51
CA SER A 100 0.70 7.17 -17.35
C SER A 100 0.45 6.62 -15.95
N ASN A 101 -0.44 7.29 -15.19
CA ASN A 101 -0.78 6.97 -13.82
C ASN A 101 -1.57 5.64 -13.69
N SER A 102 -0.88 4.50 -13.56
CA SER A 102 -1.44 3.31 -12.89
C SER A 102 -0.54 2.91 -11.72
N GLU A 103 -0.74 3.61 -10.60
CA GLU A 103 -0.07 3.32 -9.33
C GLU A 103 -0.49 1.92 -8.85
N ILE A 104 0.27 0.86 -9.23
CA ILE A 104 0.54 -0.20 -8.26
C ILE A 104 1.06 0.58 -7.06
N PRO A 105 0.45 0.44 -5.87
CA PRO A 105 0.86 1.25 -4.74
C PRO A 105 2.38 1.14 -4.64
N SER A 106 3.04 2.29 -4.62
CA SER A 106 4.46 2.44 -4.31
C SER A 106 4.64 2.02 -2.85
N GLN A 107 4.46 0.72 -2.63
CA GLN A 107 4.59 -0.01 -1.39
C GLN A 107 6.06 0.15 -1.04
N GLY A 108 6.36 1.12 -0.18
CA GLY A 108 7.69 1.40 0.32
C GLY A 108 8.40 0.09 0.57
N THR A 109 9.40 -0.19 -0.26
CA THR A 109 10.32 -1.33 -0.20
C THR A 109 9.73 -2.65 0.34
N ARG A 110 8.50 -3.05 -0.04
CA ARG A 110 8.03 -4.41 0.29
C ARG A 110 8.90 -5.41 -0.47
N CYS A 111 9.81 -6.03 0.28
CA CYS A 111 10.83 -7.03 -0.08
C CYS A 111 11.37 -6.94 -1.53
N ARG A 112 12.61 -6.47 -1.71
CA ARG A 112 13.26 -6.42 -3.05
C ARG A 112 13.37 -7.80 -3.71
N ARG A 113 13.37 -8.89 -2.92
CA ARG A 113 13.55 -10.25 -3.42
C ARG A 113 12.85 -11.27 -2.52
N VAL A 114 12.01 -12.10 -3.12
CA VAL A 114 11.44 -13.32 -2.53
C VAL A 114 12.31 -14.47 -2.99
N TRP A 115 12.93 -15.17 -2.03
CA TRP A 115 13.84 -16.27 -2.33
C TRP A 115 13.10 -17.60 -2.35
N GLY A 116 13.49 -18.51 -3.26
CA GLY A 116 13.01 -19.89 -3.28
C GLY A 116 11.55 -20.06 -3.68
N ARG A 117 10.92 -19.05 -4.28
CA ARG A 117 9.52 -19.10 -4.76
C ARG A 117 9.40 -18.99 -6.28
N ASP A 118 10.51 -18.99 -7.01
CA ASP A 118 10.54 -18.79 -8.46
C ASP A 118 9.66 -19.79 -9.21
N ASN A 119 9.75 -21.09 -8.87
CA ASN A 119 8.92 -22.14 -9.47
C ASN A 119 7.42 -21.95 -9.18
N LEU A 120 7.08 -21.51 -7.96
CA LEU A 120 5.69 -21.25 -7.59
C LEU A 120 5.14 -20.06 -8.37
N ILE A 121 5.92 -18.97 -8.44
CA ILE A 121 5.58 -17.76 -9.18
C ILE A 121 5.36 -18.09 -10.66
N GLN A 122 6.28 -18.84 -11.27
CA GLN A 122 6.17 -19.22 -12.67
C GLN A 122 4.93 -20.09 -12.90
N LYS A 123 4.68 -21.09 -12.06
CA LYS A 123 3.47 -21.93 -12.14
C LYS A 123 2.18 -21.11 -12.04
N ILE A 124 2.13 -20.11 -11.16
CA ILE A 124 0.96 -19.24 -11.03
C ILE A 124 0.81 -18.36 -12.28
N LEU A 125 1.91 -17.78 -12.77
CA LEU A 125 1.89 -16.97 -14.00
C LEU A 125 1.40 -17.78 -15.20
N ASP A 126 1.91 -19.00 -15.40
CA ASP A 126 1.50 -19.87 -16.50
C ASP A 126 -0.03 -20.07 -16.48
N ARG A 127 -0.60 -20.40 -15.31
CA ARG A 127 -2.05 -20.58 -15.13
C ARG A 127 -2.85 -19.29 -15.31
N LEU A 128 -2.35 -18.16 -14.82
CA LEU A 128 -3.00 -16.85 -15.05
C LEU A 128 -2.95 -16.45 -16.52
N THR A 129 -1.90 -16.85 -17.26
CA THR A 129 -1.79 -16.50 -18.68
C THR A 129 -2.57 -17.42 -19.60
N ASP A 130 -2.86 -18.66 -19.18
CA ASP A 130 -3.67 -19.59 -19.96
C ASP A 130 -5.16 -19.19 -19.96
N LEU A 131 -5.72 -19.03 -21.17
CA LEU A 131 -7.13 -18.67 -21.33
C LEU A 131 -8.10 -19.82 -21.05
N GLN A 132 -7.61 -21.07 -21.05
CA GLN A 132 -8.39 -22.29 -20.77
C GLN A 132 -8.41 -22.65 -19.28
N GLU A 133 -7.50 -22.08 -18.49
CA GLU A 133 -7.47 -22.26 -17.04
C GLU A 133 -8.55 -21.43 -16.33
N VAL A 134 -8.79 -21.78 -15.07
CA VAL A 134 -9.75 -21.08 -14.22
C VAL A 134 -9.39 -19.60 -14.08
N PRO A 135 -10.37 -18.68 -14.17
CA PRO A 135 -10.07 -17.26 -14.20
C PRO A 135 -9.69 -16.68 -12.84
N ILE A 136 -9.89 -17.44 -11.75
CA ILE A 136 -9.58 -17.06 -10.38
C ILE A 136 -8.65 -18.11 -9.78
N LEU A 137 -7.51 -17.66 -9.25
CA LEU A 137 -6.58 -18.48 -8.49
C LEU A 137 -6.46 -17.93 -7.07
N SER A 138 -6.49 -18.82 -6.08
CA SER A 138 -6.28 -18.46 -4.69
C SER A 138 -4.93 -18.97 -4.20
N LEU A 139 -4.17 -18.09 -3.54
CA LEU A 139 -2.97 -18.40 -2.80
C LEU A 139 -3.32 -18.42 -1.31
N THR A 140 -3.37 -19.61 -0.74
CA THR A 140 -3.74 -19.82 0.67
C THR A 140 -2.52 -20.20 1.52
N GLY A 141 -2.62 -19.98 2.83
CA GLY A 141 -1.60 -20.36 3.79
C GLY A 141 -1.58 -19.47 5.03
N GLY A 142 -0.85 -19.87 6.08
CA GLY A 142 -0.80 -19.13 7.35
C GLY A 142 -0.29 -17.68 7.25
N ALA A 143 -0.43 -16.93 8.34
CA ALA A 143 0.17 -15.60 8.46
C ALA A 143 1.71 -15.69 8.35
N GLY A 144 2.34 -14.71 7.69
CA GLY A 144 3.80 -14.68 7.53
C GLY A 144 4.39 -15.60 6.44
N TYR A 145 3.57 -16.37 5.72
CA TYR A 145 4.04 -17.29 4.66
C TYR A 145 4.51 -16.61 3.36
N GLY A 146 4.44 -15.28 3.29
CA GLY A 146 4.89 -14.51 2.13
C GLY A 146 3.88 -14.43 0.97
N LYS A 147 2.59 -14.65 1.22
CA LYS A 147 1.56 -14.69 0.16
C LYS A 147 1.43 -13.37 -0.58
N THR A 148 1.30 -12.29 0.19
CA THR A 148 1.24 -10.91 -0.33
C THR A 148 2.52 -10.56 -1.09
N GLU A 149 3.69 -11.01 -0.62
CA GLU A 149 4.97 -10.82 -1.30
C GLU A 149 5.01 -11.57 -2.64
N VAL A 150 4.58 -12.84 -2.67
CA VAL A 150 4.47 -13.62 -3.90
C VAL A 150 3.49 -12.97 -4.89
N ALA A 151 2.31 -12.56 -4.43
CA ALA A 151 1.34 -11.85 -5.27
C ALA A 151 1.88 -10.53 -5.81
N SER A 152 2.62 -9.77 -5.00
CA SER A 152 3.29 -8.53 -5.41
C SER A 152 4.36 -8.80 -6.48
N GLN A 153 5.13 -9.88 -6.36
CA GLN A 153 6.09 -10.26 -7.39
C GLN A 153 5.43 -10.67 -8.68
N ILE A 154 4.35 -11.46 -8.61
CA ILE A 154 3.56 -11.83 -9.79
C ILE A 154 3.04 -10.58 -10.50
N ALA A 155 2.46 -9.62 -9.76
CA ALA A 155 2.00 -8.34 -10.29
C ALA A 155 3.12 -7.56 -11.01
N LYS A 156 4.30 -7.46 -10.38
CA LYS A 156 5.47 -6.80 -10.97
C LYS A 156 5.94 -7.49 -12.25
N ILE A 157 6.04 -8.82 -12.25
CA ILE A 157 6.47 -9.60 -13.42
C ILE A 157 5.43 -9.48 -14.55
N ALA A 158 4.15 -9.59 -14.21
CA ALA A 158 3.02 -9.45 -15.14
C ALA A 158 3.05 -8.10 -15.86
N ARG A 159 3.27 -7.01 -15.12
CA ARG A 159 3.41 -5.67 -15.68
C ARG A 159 4.66 -5.53 -16.55
N ASN A 160 5.83 -5.92 -16.01
CA ASN A 160 7.12 -5.75 -16.71
C ASN A 160 7.22 -6.58 -18.00
N LYS A 161 6.58 -7.75 -18.03
CA LYS A 161 6.52 -8.62 -19.22
C LYS A 161 5.30 -8.34 -20.10
N HIS A 162 4.49 -7.32 -19.77
CA HIS A 162 3.25 -6.99 -20.49
C HIS A 162 2.32 -8.20 -20.73
N LEU A 163 2.21 -9.10 -19.74
CA LEU A 163 1.37 -10.29 -19.83
C LEU A 163 -0.14 -9.97 -19.75
N PHE A 164 -0.45 -8.79 -19.24
CA PHE A 164 -1.77 -8.22 -19.06
C PHE A 164 -1.73 -6.76 -19.50
N ALA A 165 -2.86 -6.24 -19.99
CA ALA A 165 -3.01 -4.84 -20.35
C ALA A 165 -2.81 -3.93 -19.14
N ASP A 166 -3.28 -4.37 -17.97
CA ASP A 166 -3.01 -3.71 -16.69
C ASP A 166 -3.07 -4.70 -15.52
N VAL A 167 -2.52 -4.27 -14.38
CA VAL A 167 -2.57 -4.96 -13.10
C VAL A 167 -3.24 -4.07 -12.07
N LEU A 168 -4.39 -4.52 -11.58
CA LEU A 168 -5.25 -3.82 -10.63
C LEU A 168 -5.08 -4.47 -9.24
N TRP A 169 -4.89 -3.68 -8.20
CA TRP A 169 -4.62 -4.18 -6.85
C TRP A 169 -5.64 -3.67 -5.84
N VAL A 170 -6.41 -4.57 -5.25
CA VAL A 170 -7.38 -4.24 -4.20
C VAL A 170 -6.94 -4.91 -2.90
N LYS A 171 -6.90 -4.15 -1.80
CA LYS A 171 -6.72 -4.70 -0.46
C LYS A 171 -8.05 -4.73 0.26
N ALA A 172 -8.41 -5.85 0.85
CA ALA A 172 -9.63 -5.98 1.64
C ALA A 172 -9.60 -5.15 2.93
N ARG A 173 -8.44 -5.07 3.59
CA ARG A 173 -8.18 -4.17 4.73
C ARG A 173 -6.72 -3.72 4.76
N ASP A 174 -6.51 -2.48 5.19
CA ASP A 174 -5.21 -2.02 5.68
C ASP A 174 -5.08 -2.43 7.14
N THR A 175 -4.51 -3.61 7.39
CA THR A 175 -4.00 -3.98 8.71
C THR A 175 -2.48 -3.86 8.66
N ASP A 176 -1.98 -2.68 9.00
CA ASP A 176 -0.55 -2.53 9.24
C ASP A 176 -0.25 -3.09 10.64
N LEU A 177 0.54 -4.16 10.68
CA LEU A 177 1.16 -4.67 11.91
C LEU A 177 2.34 -3.76 12.24
N VAL A 178 2.19 -2.92 13.27
CA VAL A 178 3.26 -2.07 13.78
C VAL A 178 3.52 -2.47 15.24
N ASP A 179 4.73 -2.92 15.55
CA ASP A 179 5.14 -3.36 16.90
C ASP A 179 4.16 -4.36 17.58
N GLY A 180 3.63 -5.32 16.81
CA GLY A 180 2.69 -6.33 17.33
C GLY A 180 1.27 -5.81 17.59
N CYS A 181 1.01 -4.53 17.31
CA CYS A 181 -0.32 -3.92 17.40
C CYS A 181 -0.95 -3.82 16.01
N ILE A 182 -2.20 -4.26 15.90
CA ILE A 182 -3.02 -4.05 14.70
C ILE A 182 -3.54 -2.61 14.77
N ILE A 183 -3.04 -1.74 13.91
CA ILE A 183 -3.61 -0.39 13.76
C ILE A 183 -4.69 -0.48 12.69
N GLU A 184 -5.95 -0.51 13.13
CA GLU A 184 -7.11 -0.42 12.23
C GLU A 184 -7.25 1.01 11.72
N SER A 185 -7.22 1.21 10.39
CA SER A 185 -7.60 2.48 9.78
C SER A 185 -9.09 2.75 9.97
N GLU A 186 -9.46 4.01 10.20
CA GLU A 186 -10.77 4.51 10.69
C GLU A 186 -12.02 4.14 9.84
N SER A 187 -11.90 3.36 8.76
CA SER A 187 -13.03 2.75 8.06
C SER A 187 -13.15 1.26 8.41
N ASN A 188 -13.86 0.93 9.50
CA ASN A 188 -14.15 -0.44 9.95
C ASN A 188 -15.08 -1.24 9.01
N GLU A 189 -15.44 -0.69 7.87
CA GLU A 189 -16.36 -1.32 6.93
C GLU A 189 -15.62 -2.35 6.07
N VAL A 190 -16.04 -3.61 6.21
CA VAL A 190 -15.63 -4.76 5.38
C VAL A 190 -15.70 -4.41 3.89
N LEU A 191 -14.69 -4.84 3.12
CA LEU A 191 -14.72 -4.72 1.66
C LEU A 191 -15.87 -5.57 1.11
N ASN A 192 -16.90 -4.91 0.58
CA ASN A 192 -18.03 -5.50 -0.13
C ASN A 192 -17.90 -5.27 -1.64
N TRP A 193 -18.84 -5.82 -2.41
CA TRP A 193 -18.83 -5.71 -3.88
C TRP A 193 -18.77 -4.27 -4.40
N ASN A 194 -19.58 -3.37 -3.84
CA ASN A 194 -19.62 -1.97 -4.30
C ASN A 194 -18.28 -1.26 -4.07
N LYS A 195 -17.66 -1.45 -2.91
CA LYS A 195 -16.34 -0.88 -2.61
C LYS A 195 -15.25 -1.47 -3.50
N PHE A 196 -15.29 -2.79 -3.70
CA PHE A 196 -14.39 -3.46 -4.62
C PHE A 196 -14.51 -2.87 -6.04
N LEU A 197 -15.73 -2.70 -6.55
CA LEU A 197 -15.95 -2.08 -7.85
C LEU A 197 -15.46 -0.64 -7.92
N HIS A 198 -15.68 0.17 -6.88
CA HIS A 198 -15.17 1.54 -6.82
C HIS A 198 -13.65 1.60 -6.87
N GLU A 199 -12.96 0.69 -6.17
CA GLU A 199 -11.49 0.62 -6.19
C GLU A 199 -10.97 0.25 -7.59
N ILE A 200 -11.58 -0.75 -8.23
CA ILE A 200 -11.26 -1.14 -9.60
C ILE A 200 -11.54 0.00 -10.58
N ALA A 201 -12.69 0.66 -10.46
CA ALA A 201 -13.09 1.78 -11.30
C ALA A 201 -12.09 2.94 -11.19
N HIS A 202 -11.64 3.26 -9.97
CA HIS A 202 -10.64 4.29 -9.72
C HIS A 202 -9.31 3.98 -10.41
N GLN A 203 -8.87 2.72 -10.41
CA GLN A 203 -7.63 2.28 -11.07
C GLN A 203 -7.75 2.21 -12.61
N LEU A 204 -8.96 2.00 -13.13
CA LEU A 204 -9.26 2.01 -14.57
C LEU A 204 -9.58 3.43 -15.06
N ASP A 205 -8.63 4.34 -14.93
CA ASP A 205 -8.74 5.75 -15.37
C ASP A 205 -9.93 6.49 -14.74
N LYS A 206 -10.33 6.12 -13.52
CA LYS A 206 -11.51 6.68 -12.84
C LYS A 206 -12.80 6.56 -13.66
N CYS A 207 -12.95 5.45 -14.39
CA CYS A 207 -14.18 5.18 -15.13
C CYS A 207 -15.39 5.03 -14.19
N PRO A 208 -16.63 5.24 -14.68
CA PRO A 208 -17.83 4.90 -13.91
C PRO A 208 -17.87 3.39 -13.58
N THR A 209 -18.39 3.04 -12.40
CA THR A 209 -18.47 1.64 -11.92
C THR A 209 -19.26 0.74 -12.87
N GLU A 210 -20.27 1.29 -13.56
CA GLU A 210 -21.09 0.60 -14.56
C GLU A 210 -20.27 0.13 -15.77
N ARG A 211 -19.15 0.81 -16.07
CA ARG A 211 -18.26 0.47 -17.19
C ARG A 211 -17.16 -0.52 -16.82
N VAL A 212 -16.94 -0.81 -15.54
CA VAL A 212 -15.90 -1.75 -15.08
C VAL A 212 -16.08 -3.11 -15.74
N ARG A 213 -17.33 -3.62 -15.80
CA ARG A 213 -17.64 -4.90 -16.46
C ARG A 213 -17.16 -4.94 -17.90
N GLN A 214 -17.51 -3.91 -18.65
CA GLN A 214 -17.15 -3.79 -20.05
C GLN A 214 -15.62 -3.75 -20.20
N ARG A 215 -14.94 -2.89 -19.42
CA ARG A 215 -13.48 -2.76 -19.47
C ARG A 215 -12.78 -4.10 -19.18
N LEU A 216 -13.18 -4.82 -18.14
CA LEU A 216 -12.59 -6.12 -17.79
C LEU A 216 -12.81 -7.20 -18.88
N LYS A 217 -13.84 -7.07 -19.72
CA LYS A 217 -14.08 -7.96 -20.86
C LYS A 217 -13.35 -7.55 -22.13
N GLU A 218 -13.08 -6.26 -22.32
CA GLU A 218 -12.42 -5.74 -23.54
C GLU A 218 -10.95 -6.14 -23.62
N GLU A 219 -10.22 -6.12 -22.50
CA GLU A 219 -8.81 -6.49 -22.49
C GLU A 219 -8.45 -7.36 -21.28
N LYS A 220 -7.44 -8.21 -21.48
CA LYS A 220 -6.93 -9.13 -20.46
C LYS A 220 -6.22 -8.36 -19.35
N ARG A 221 -6.84 -8.25 -18.18
CA ARG A 221 -6.25 -7.61 -16.99
C ARG A 221 -6.04 -8.61 -15.86
N LEU A 222 -5.07 -8.33 -15.00
CA LEU A 222 -4.86 -9.07 -13.75
C LEU A 222 -5.41 -8.25 -12.60
N ILE A 223 -6.30 -8.84 -11.81
CA ILE A 223 -6.78 -8.28 -10.55
C ILE A 223 -6.13 -9.04 -9.41
N VAL A 224 -5.53 -8.34 -8.46
CA VAL A 224 -5.03 -8.92 -7.22
C VAL A 224 -5.92 -8.48 -6.07
N LEU A 225 -6.53 -9.43 -5.36
CA LEU A 225 -7.26 -9.17 -4.11
C LEU A 225 -6.44 -9.70 -2.93
N ASP A 226 -5.87 -8.77 -2.17
CA ASP A 226 -4.97 -9.04 -1.05
C ASP A 226 -5.74 -9.07 0.28
N ASN A 227 -5.36 -10.00 1.16
CA ASN A 227 -6.01 -10.26 2.47
C ASN A 227 -7.52 -10.55 2.36
N ALA A 228 -7.92 -11.37 1.39
CA ALA A 228 -9.32 -11.65 1.06
C ALA A 228 -10.15 -12.17 2.24
N GLU A 229 -9.53 -12.81 3.24
CA GLU A 229 -10.20 -13.29 4.48
C GLU A 229 -10.88 -12.17 5.29
N THR A 230 -10.60 -10.90 4.97
CA THR A 230 -11.17 -9.72 5.63
C THR A 230 -12.27 -9.03 4.82
N SER A 231 -12.72 -9.65 3.72
CA SER A 231 -13.74 -9.14 2.80
C SER A 231 -14.99 -10.02 2.76
N ASN A 232 -16.06 -9.53 2.12
CA ASN A 232 -17.19 -10.38 1.73
C ASN A 232 -16.84 -11.19 0.46
N ILE A 233 -15.95 -12.17 0.61
CA ILE A 233 -15.33 -12.85 -0.53
C ILE A 233 -16.35 -13.60 -1.40
N GLU A 234 -17.38 -14.20 -0.79
CA GLU A 234 -18.41 -14.95 -1.50
C GLU A 234 -19.22 -14.04 -2.44
N GLU A 235 -19.64 -12.87 -1.94
CA GLU A 235 -20.32 -11.86 -2.76
C GLU A 235 -19.42 -11.36 -3.89
N ILE A 236 -18.16 -11.01 -3.58
CA ILE A 236 -17.23 -10.47 -4.56
C ILE A 236 -16.97 -11.50 -5.66
N VAL A 237 -16.61 -12.73 -5.31
CA VAL A 237 -16.27 -13.78 -6.30
C VAL A 237 -17.47 -14.12 -7.17
N THR A 238 -18.68 -14.24 -6.59
CA THR A 238 -19.90 -14.56 -7.35
C THR A 238 -20.17 -13.55 -8.45
N ASN A 239 -20.08 -12.25 -8.14
CA ASN A 239 -20.28 -11.19 -9.14
C ASN A 239 -19.11 -11.09 -10.12
N LEU A 240 -17.89 -11.35 -9.66
CA LEU A 240 -16.68 -11.19 -10.47
C LEU A 240 -16.65 -12.19 -11.62
N VAL A 241 -17.00 -13.45 -11.39
CA VAL A 241 -16.94 -14.54 -12.40
C VAL A 241 -17.62 -14.15 -13.72
N GLU A 242 -18.75 -13.42 -13.67
CA GLU A 242 -19.48 -13.02 -14.87
C GLU A 242 -18.81 -11.90 -15.70
N MET A 243 -17.74 -11.32 -15.17
CA MET A 243 -16.97 -10.21 -15.76
C MET A 243 -15.54 -10.61 -16.09
N LEU A 244 -15.15 -11.84 -15.74
CA LEU A 244 -13.86 -12.43 -16.11
C LEU A 244 -13.91 -13.05 -17.49
N ASN A 245 -12.73 -13.40 -17.99
CA ASN A 245 -12.45 -13.81 -19.36
C ASN A 245 -12.58 -12.65 -20.38
N PRO A 246 -11.46 -12.04 -20.82
CA PRO A 246 -10.09 -12.53 -20.67
C PRO A 246 -9.44 -12.20 -19.31
N SER A 247 -10.00 -11.27 -18.53
CA SER A 247 -9.42 -10.87 -17.23
C SER A 247 -9.33 -12.02 -16.21
N ARG A 248 -8.36 -11.91 -15.31
CA ARG A 248 -7.93 -12.94 -14.36
C ARG A 248 -7.75 -12.36 -12.97
N VAL A 249 -7.85 -13.23 -11.96
CA VAL A 249 -7.83 -12.82 -10.55
C VAL A 249 -6.86 -13.69 -9.78
N LEU A 250 -6.02 -13.05 -8.97
CA LEU A 250 -5.19 -13.67 -7.96
C LEU A 250 -5.67 -13.22 -6.57
N LEU A 251 -6.13 -14.16 -5.76
CA LEU A 251 -6.55 -13.94 -4.39
C LEU A 251 -5.44 -14.35 -3.44
N THR A 252 -5.29 -13.66 -2.31
CA THR A 252 -4.52 -14.18 -1.18
C THR A 252 -5.43 -14.29 0.04
N SER A 253 -5.38 -15.44 0.73
CA SER A 253 -6.20 -15.67 1.94
C SER A 253 -5.47 -16.52 2.98
N ARG A 254 -5.84 -16.39 4.25
CA ARG A 254 -5.32 -17.24 5.35
C ARG A 254 -6.02 -18.58 5.48
N SER A 255 -7.21 -18.73 4.92
CA SER A 255 -8.03 -19.94 5.05
C SER A 255 -7.97 -20.78 3.78
N GLU A 256 -7.87 -22.11 3.92
CA GLU A 256 -8.04 -23.04 2.78
C GLU A 256 -9.52 -23.18 2.37
N ASN A 257 -10.45 -22.78 3.25
CA ASN A 257 -11.88 -23.04 3.14
C ASN A 257 -12.65 -22.11 2.18
N GLU A 258 -12.04 -21.03 1.68
CA GLU A 258 -12.78 -19.98 0.95
C GLU A 258 -12.89 -20.19 -0.57
N CYS A 259 -12.24 -21.20 -1.15
CA CYS A 259 -12.20 -21.36 -2.61
C CYS A 259 -12.54 -22.78 -3.09
N SER A 260 -13.45 -23.47 -2.40
CA SER A 260 -14.13 -24.64 -2.95
C SER A 260 -15.47 -24.24 -3.60
N LEU A 261 -15.45 -23.28 -4.53
CA LEU A 261 -16.56 -23.10 -5.47
C LEU A 261 -16.47 -24.23 -6.49
N ARG A 262 -17.16 -25.33 -6.15
CA ARG A 262 -17.25 -26.54 -6.96
C ARG A 262 -17.83 -26.18 -8.33
N ARG A 263 -17.16 -26.68 -9.38
CA ARG A 263 -17.74 -26.77 -10.74
C ARG A 263 -19.14 -27.38 -10.60
N SER A 264 -20.15 -26.58 -10.91
CA SER A 264 -21.49 -27.04 -11.25
C SER A 264 -21.64 -26.91 -12.76
#